data_AF-A0A2S3HFJ2-F1
#
_entry.id   AF-A0A2S3HFJ2-F1
#
_cell.length_a   1.000
_cell.length_b   1.000
_cell.length_c   1.000
_cell.angle_alpha   90.00
_cell.angle_beta   90.00
_cell.angle_gamma   90.00
#
_symmetry.space_group_name_H-M   'P 1'
#
loop_
_entity.id
_entity.type
_entity.pdbx_description
1 polymer ?
#
loop_
_entity_poly.entity_id
_entity_poly.type
_entity_poly.pdbx_seq_one_letter_code
_entity_poly.pdbx_strand_id
1 'polypeptide(L)'
;MSSGPAPTSLLPFGRLAPGVLSGSATRARQATGTHLQRIDGYSLVDGAVATGTAVRSSRFLVGGHQWELLYYPNGVNYLHRGFVSVDLALAGCGEPTATATASYRVTILDYAGNAVHSRIVGPRAFDRRASTWTGVEELVATEELAKTAPFLIKDDRLNVRCDVAVLVVETKTRNKWFMQLDRAINGFR
;
A
#
# COMPACT_ATOMS: atom_id res chain seq x y z
N MET A 1 -59.24 -18.33 17.70
CA MET A 1 -59.34 -16.98 17.10
C MET A 1 -57.98 -16.34 17.27
N SER A 2 -57.20 -16.33 16.19
CA SER A 2 -55.75 -16.09 16.18
C SER A 2 -55.44 -14.60 16.12
N SER A 3 -54.60 -14.12 17.04
CA SER A 3 -54.03 -12.76 17.07
C SER A 3 -52.96 -12.62 15.98
N GLY A 4 -53.23 -11.80 14.96
CA GLY A 4 -52.26 -11.47 13.92
C GLY A 4 -51.17 -10.51 14.43
N PRO A 5 -49.94 -10.54 13.87
CA PRO A 5 -48.87 -9.64 14.28
C PRO A 5 -49.06 -8.25 13.64
N ALA A 6 -48.72 -7.21 14.40
CA ALA A 6 -48.69 -5.82 13.92
C ALA A 6 -47.55 -5.62 12.90
N PRO A 7 -47.74 -4.79 11.86
CA PRO A 7 -46.70 -4.56 10.86
C PRO A 7 -45.60 -3.65 11.43
N THR A 8 -44.37 -4.17 11.42
CA THR A 8 -43.14 -3.42 11.68
C THR A 8 -43.00 -2.30 10.65
N SER A 9 -43.02 -1.06 11.13
CA SER A 9 -42.74 0.15 10.35
C SER A 9 -41.32 0.08 9.76
N LEU A 10 -41.24 -0.14 8.45
CA LEU A 10 -40.03 0.11 7.67
C LEU A 10 -39.91 1.62 7.51
N LEU A 11 -38.86 2.22 8.10
CA LEU A 11 -38.51 3.61 7.82
C LEU A 11 -38.22 3.74 6.32
N PRO A 12 -38.85 4.67 5.59
CA PRO A 12 -38.53 4.86 4.19
C PRO A 12 -37.14 5.48 4.13
N PHE A 13 -36.25 4.89 3.32
CA PHE A 13 -35.13 5.62 2.75
C PHE A 13 -35.69 6.91 2.18
N GLY A 14 -35.41 8.04 2.85
CA GLY A 14 -36.01 9.32 2.54
C GLY A 14 -35.77 9.65 1.07
N ARG A 15 -36.84 9.61 0.26
CA ARG A 15 -36.83 10.24 -1.05
C ARG A 15 -36.61 11.73 -0.81
N LEU A 16 -35.52 12.27 -1.36
CA LEU A 16 -35.32 13.71 -1.43
C LEU A 16 -36.53 14.32 -2.14
N ALA A 17 -37.14 15.34 -1.52
CA ALA A 17 -38.27 16.06 -2.12
C ALA A 17 -37.85 16.70 -3.47
N PRO A 18 -38.79 16.87 -4.42
CA PRO A 18 -38.49 17.55 -5.68
C PRO A 18 -37.93 18.95 -5.40
N GLY A 19 -36.69 19.22 -5.85
CA GLY A 19 -35.99 20.49 -5.65
C GLY A 19 -34.86 20.50 -4.61
N VAL A 20 -34.60 19.39 -3.90
CA VAL A 20 -33.45 19.32 -2.98
C VAL A 20 -32.19 18.89 -3.74
N LEU A 21 -31.27 19.83 -3.96
CA LEU A 21 -29.93 19.52 -4.47
C LEU A 21 -29.15 18.72 -3.40
N SER A 22 -28.49 17.66 -3.84
CA SER A 22 -27.51 16.92 -3.04
C SER A 22 -26.13 17.14 -3.65
N GLY A 23 -25.12 17.28 -2.79
CA GLY A 23 -23.75 17.48 -3.25
C GLY A 23 -22.73 16.95 -2.27
N SER A 24 -21.64 16.47 -2.85
CA SER A 24 -20.46 16.03 -2.13
C SER A 24 -19.24 16.65 -2.80
N ALA A 25 -18.15 16.74 -2.04
CA ALA A 25 -16.86 17.12 -2.58
C ALA A 25 -15.82 16.10 -2.15
N THR A 26 -14.97 15.74 -3.09
CA THR A 26 -13.89 14.78 -2.88
C THR A 26 -12.58 15.53 -2.90
N ARG A 27 -11.73 15.25 -1.90
CA ARG A 27 -10.35 15.71 -1.87
C ARG A 27 -9.44 14.51 -2.02
N ALA A 28 -8.67 14.49 -3.11
CA ALA A 28 -7.57 13.55 -3.28
C ALA A 28 -6.26 14.20 -2.81
N ARG A 29 -5.44 13.46 -2.09
CA ARG A 29 -4.07 13.84 -1.73
C ARG A 29 -3.15 12.62 -1.78
N GLN A 30 -1.86 12.86 -1.84
CA GLN A 30 -0.85 11.82 -1.73
C GLN A 30 -0.19 11.89 -0.35
N ALA A 31 -0.15 10.76 0.36
CA ALA A 31 0.61 10.61 1.59
C ALA A 31 1.88 9.81 1.28
N THR A 32 3.05 10.34 1.64
CA THR A 32 4.33 9.69 1.39
C THR A 32 4.98 9.23 2.69
N GLY A 33 5.82 8.21 2.60
CA GLY A 33 6.63 7.73 3.71
C GLY A 33 7.80 6.88 3.23
N THR A 34 8.81 6.74 4.09
CA THR A 34 10.01 5.96 3.82
C THR A 34 10.23 4.95 4.94
N HIS A 35 10.53 3.72 4.57
CA HIS A 35 10.92 2.64 5.47
C HIS A 35 12.32 2.14 5.12
N LEU A 36 13.19 1.99 6.12
CA LEU A 36 14.51 1.40 5.97
C LEU A 36 14.55 0.06 6.70
N GLN A 37 14.71 -1.02 5.96
CA GLN A 37 14.90 -2.36 6.49
C GLN A 37 16.38 -2.70 6.43
N ARG A 38 16.96 -3.01 7.59
CA ARG A 38 18.31 -3.59 7.69
C ARG A 38 18.18 -5.08 7.93
N ILE A 39 18.88 -5.89 7.14
CA ILE A 39 18.97 -7.34 7.31
C ILE A 39 20.34 -7.62 7.90
N ASP A 40 20.37 -7.88 9.21
CA ASP A 40 21.57 -8.33 9.92
C ASP A 40 21.75 -9.85 9.72
N GLY A 41 22.99 -10.31 9.52
CA GLY A 41 23.27 -11.72 9.23
C GLY A 41 22.91 -12.11 7.80
N TYR A 42 23.16 -11.23 6.83
CA TYR A 42 22.70 -11.39 5.45
C TYR A 42 23.18 -12.70 4.81
N SER A 43 24.41 -13.13 5.10
CA SER A 43 24.98 -14.39 4.64
C SER A 43 24.10 -15.61 4.98
N LEU A 44 23.47 -15.62 6.17
CA LEU A 44 22.54 -16.68 6.58
C LEU A 44 21.22 -16.58 5.81
N VAL A 45 20.73 -15.36 5.59
CA VAL A 45 19.51 -15.12 4.82
C VAL A 45 19.68 -15.59 3.38
N ASP A 46 20.79 -15.22 2.74
CA ASP A 46 21.11 -15.57 1.36
C ASP A 46 21.27 -17.08 1.18
N GLY A 47 21.96 -17.75 2.12
CA GLY A 47 22.23 -19.18 2.05
C GLY A 47 21.10 -20.11 2.52
N ALA A 48 20.22 -19.67 3.44
CA ALA A 48 19.23 -20.56 4.09
C ALA A 48 17.78 -20.29 3.69
N VAL A 49 17.43 -19.08 3.24
CA VAL A 49 16.03 -18.76 2.88
C VAL A 49 15.71 -19.37 1.52
N ALA A 50 14.78 -20.33 1.50
CA ALA A 50 14.37 -20.98 0.28
C ALA A 50 13.65 -20.02 -0.69
N THR A 51 13.75 -20.29 -2.00
CA THR A 51 12.96 -19.63 -3.04
C THR A 51 11.46 -19.62 -2.67
N GLY A 52 10.81 -18.47 -2.84
CA GLY A 52 9.42 -18.24 -2.47
C GLY A 52 9.18 -17.92 -1.00
N THR A 53 10.24 -17.89 -0.17
CA THR A 53 10.14 -17.45 1.22
C THR A 53 10.66 -16.02 1.38
N ALA A 54 9.90 -15.19 2.08
CA ALA A 54 10.26 -13.79 2.31
C ALA A 54 10.87 -13.56 3.69
N VAL A 55 11.88 -12.69 3.75
CA VAL A 55 12.25 -11.95 4.95
C VAL A 55 11.34 -10.74 5.07
N ARG A 56 10.54 -10.68 6.14
CA ARG A 56 9.56 -9.62 6.37
C ARG A 56 10.14 -8.49 7.21
N SER A 57 9.86 -7.26 6.82
CA SER A 57 10.16 -6.09 7.64
C SER A 57 9.22 -5.96 8.84
N SER A 58 9.54 -5.02 9.74
CA SER A 58 8.53 -4.48 10.65
C SER A 58 7.44 -3.71 9.91
N ARG A 59 6.28 -3.57 10.54
CA ARG A 59 5.16 -2.77 10.00
C ARG A 59 5.46 -1.29 10.09
N PHE A 60 5.09 -0.54 9.05
CA PHE A 60 5.22 0.92 9.03
C PHE A 60 3.94 1.60 8.52
N LEU A 61 3.68 2.83 8.99
CA LEU A 61 2.45 3.56 8.69
C LEU A 61 2.65 4.59 7.59
N VAL A 62 1.86 4.51 6.52
CA VAL A 62 1.80 5.54 5.47
C VAL A 62 0.35 5.68 5.01
N GLY A 63 -0.15 6.91 4.94
CA GLY A 63 -1.50 7.19 4.45
C GLY A 63 -2.64 6.57 5.28
N GLY A 64 -2.42 6.25 6.56
CA GLY A 64 -3.42 5.59 7.42
C GLY A 64 -3.41 4.05 7.33
N HIS A 65 -2.50 3.49 6.54
CA HIS A 65 -2.37 2.04 6.32
C HIS A 65 -1.06 1.51 6.90
N GLN A 66 -1.09 0.28 7.39
CA GLN A 66 0.10 -0.46 7.81
C GLN A 66 0.64 -1.29 6.66
N TRP A 67 1.91 -1.10 6.35
CA TRP A 67 2.62 -1.75 5.27
C TRP A 67 3.73 -2.65 5.80
N GLU A 68 4.06 -3.71 5.07
CA GLU A 68 5.22 -4.57 5.29
C GLU A 68 5.98 -4.74 3.99
N LEU A 69 7.32 -4.68 4.06
CA LEU A 69 8.20 -5.01 2.95
C LEU A 69 8.56 -6.50 3.02
N LEU A 70 8.46 -7.19 1.89
CA LEU A 70 8.79 -8.61 1.76
C LEU A 70 9.99 -8.75 0.84
N TYR A 71 11.14 -9.13 1.39
CA TYR A 71 12.38 -9.32 0.65
C TYR A 71 12.61 -10.82 0.38
N TYR A 72 12.76 -11.21 -0.88
CA TYR A 72 12.99 -12.58 -1.30
C TYR A 72 14.42 -12.70 -1.87
N PRO A 73 15.41 -13.17 -1.09
CA PRO A 73 16.80 -13.25 -1.54
C PRO A 73 16.97 -14.21 -2.74
N ASN A 74 16.14 -15.25 -2.80
CA ASN A 74 16.26 -16.34 -3.77
C ASN A 74 15.04 -16.42 -4.72
N GLY A 75 14.38 -15.29 -4.95
CA GLY A 75 13.24 -15.14 -5.85
C GLY A 75 11.89 -15.41 -5.20
N VAL A 76 10.83 -14.75 -5.71
CA VAL A 76 9.43 -14.93 -5.24
C VAL A 76 8.85 -16.30 -5.56
N ASN A 77 9.35 -16.97 -6.59
CA ASN A 77 8.95 -18.33 -6.96
C ASN A 77 10.04 -18.96 -7.85
N TYR A 78 9.85 -20.21 -8.26
CA TYR A 78 10.83 -20.96 -9.05
C TYR A 78 11.14 -20.35 -10.43
N LEU A 79 10.21 -19.60 -11.04
CA LEU A 79 10.45 -18.92 -12.32
C LEU A 79 11.43 -17.76 -12.17
N HIS A 80 11.48 -17.15 -10.99
CA HIS A 80 12.35 -16.01 -10.68
C HIS A 80 13.52 -16.43 -9.78
N ARG A 81 13.84 -17.73 -9.74
CA ARG A 81 15.04 -18.22 -9.06
C ARG A 81 16.26 -17.60 -9.73
N GLY A 82 17.21 -17.13 -8.93
CA GLY A 82 18.40 -16.43 -9.42
C GLY A 82 18.23 -14.91 -9.46
N PHE A 83 17.06 -14.38 -9.09
CA PHE A 83 16.84 -12.96 -8.84
C PHE A 83 16.47 -12.70 -7.39
N VAL A 84 16.82 -11.52 -6.90
CA VAL A 84 16.19 -10.95 -5.72
C VAL A 84 14.86 -10.35 -6.14
N SER A 85 13.80 -10.70 -5.41
CA SER A 85 12.46 -10.13 -5.60
C SER A 85 12.04 -9.35 -4.36
N VAL A 86 11.17 -8.36 -4.53
CA VAL A 86 10.63 -7.59 -3.40
C VAL A 86 9.15 -7.30 -3.63
N ASP A 87 8.34 -7.40 -2.58
CA ASP A 87 6.94 -6.95 -2.58
C ASP A 87 6.66 -5.98 -1.44
N LEU A 88 5.58 -5.23 -1.60
CA LEU A 88 4.97 -4.42 -0.56
C LEU A 88 3.60 -5.02 -0.24
N ALA A 89 3.35 -5.38 1.01
CA ALA A 89 2.04 -5.89 1.42
C ALA A 89 1.30 -4.91 2.33
N LEU A 90 -0.03 -4.95 2.23
CA LEU A 90 -0.94 -4.27 3.13
C LEU A 90 -1.20 -5.16 4.37
N ALA A 91 -0.53 -4.84 5.47
CA ALA A 91 -0.56 -5.61 6.71
C ALA A 91 -1.69 -5.21 7.67
N GLY A 92 -2.34 -4.07 7.45
CA GLY A 92 -3.43 -3.61 8.30
C GLY A 92 -3.92 -2.22 7.92
N CYS A 93 -5.02 -1.82 8.55
CA CYS A 93 -5.64 -0.51 8.39
C CYS A 93 -6.11 -0.02 9.77
N GLY A 94 -5.93 1.27 10.05
CA GLY A 94 -6.58 1.93 11.20
C GLY A 94 -8.05 2.30 10.93
N GLU A 95 -8.51 2.10 9.69
CA GLU A 95 -9.85 2.39 9.19
C GLU A 95 -10.52 1.12 8.62
N PRO A 96 -11.85 1.10 8.40
CA PRO A 96 -12.56 -0.10 7.96
C PRO A 96 -12.24 -0.60 6.54
N THR A 97 -11.48 0.15 5.73
CA THR A 97 -11.10 -0.23 4.37
C THR A 97 -9.87 -1.13 4.35
N ALA A 98 -10.09 -2.39 3.97
CA ALA A 98 -9.02 -3.39 3.78
C ALA A 98 -8.19 -3.18 2.49
N THR A 99 -8.41 -2.07 1.78
CA THR A 99 -7.79 -1.77 0.49
C THR A 99 -7.09 -0.41 0.50
N ALA A 100 -6.04 -0.28 -0.30
CA ALA A 100 -5.30 0.96 -0.49
C ALA A 100 -4.77 1.04 -1.93
N THR A 101 -4.68 2.23 -2.49
CA THR A 101 -3.97 2.45 -3.76
C THR A 101 -2.65 3.13 -3.49
N ALA A 102 -1.54 2.51 -3.87
CA ALA A 102 -0.21 3.05 -3.62
C ALA A 102 0.76 2.77 -4.77
N SER A 103 1.76 3.64 -4.93
CA SER A 103 2.99 3.37 -5.68
C SER A 103 4.15 3.28 -4.70
N TYR A 104 5.20 2.54 -5.05
CA TYR A 104 6.39 2.50 -4.21
C TYR A 104 7.67 2.34 -5.03
N ARG A 105 8.78 2.74 -4.43
CA ARG A 105 10.13 2.48 -4.92
C ARG A 105 10.83 1.60 -3.90
N VAL A 106 11.46 0.53 -4.36
CA VAL A 106 12.40 -0.25 -3.56
C VAL A 106 13.81 0.02 -4.05
N THR A 107 14.75 0.14 -3.12
CA THR A 107 16.16 0.40 -3.41
C THR A 107 17.05 -0.40 -2.46
N ILE A 108 18.00 -1.17 -3.01
CA ILE A 108 19.14 -1.70 -2.27
C ILE A 108 20.18 -0.59 -2.17
N LEU A 109 20.61 -0.31 -0.94
CA LEU A 109 21.59 0.73 -0.64
C LEU A 109 22.96 0.13 -0.34
N ASP A 110 24.02 0.85 -0.71
CA ASP A 110 25.35 0.59 -0.16
C ASP A 110 25.44 1.03 1.32
N TYR A 111 26.57 0.73 1.97
CA TYR A 111 26.77 1.11 3.38
C TYR A 111 26.86 2.62 3.62
N ALA A 112 27.09 3.42 2.57
CA ALA A 112 27.09 4.88 2.63
C ALA A 112 25.69 5.48 2.41
N GLY A 113 24.70 4.65 2.09
CA GLY A 113 23.32 5.07 1.84
C GLY A 113 23.03 5.46 0.39
N ASN A 114 23.93 5.18 -0.55
CA ASN A 114 23.71 5.43 -1.97
C ASN A 114 22.87 4.32 -2.60
N ALA A 115 22.05 4.68 -3.57
CA ALA A 115 21.23 3.73 -4.33
C ALA A 115 22.10 2.92 -5.31
N VAL A 116 22.01 1.59 -5.25
CA VAL A 116 22.74 0.70 -6.17
C VAL A 116 21.78 -0.04 -7.10
N HIS A 117 20.76 -0.71 -6.56
CA HIS A 117 19.70 -1.33 -7.35
C HIS A 117 18.36 -0.74 -6.96
N SER A 118 17.56 -0.29 -7.93
CA SER A 118 16.30 0.39 -7.64
C SER A 118 15.23 0.08 -8.67
N ARG A 119 13.99 -0.10 -8.20
CA ARG A 119 12.83 -0.31 -9.07
C ARG A 119 11.63 0.44 -8.53
N ILE A 120 10.85 1.02 -9.44
CA ILE A 120 9.59 1.68 -9.13
C ILE A 120 8.45 0.78 -9.58
N VAL A 121 7.44 0.68 -8.71
CA VAL A 121 6.14 0.09 -8.99
C VAL A 121 5.11 1.21 -8.98
N GLY A 122 4.37 1.32 -10.08
CA GLY A 122 3.33 2.35 -10.24
C GLY A 122 2.15 2.15 -9.27
N PRO A 123 1.14 3.02 -9.35
CA PRO A 123 -0.05 2.89 -8.53
C PRO A 123 -0.71 1.51 -8.74
N ARG A 124 -0.79 0.71 -7.68
CA ARG A 124 -1.50 -0.56 -7.63
C ARG A 124 -2.53 -0.52 -6.52
N ALA A 125 -3.61 -1.25 -6.72
CA ALA A 125 -4.55 -1.55 -5.65
C ALA A 125 -3.98 -2.72 -4.82
N PHE A 126 -3.90 -2.51 -3.52
CA PHE A 126 -3.55 -3.50 -2.52
C PHE A 126 -4.82 -3.85 -1.77
N ASP A 127 -5.05 -5.14 -1.57
CA ASP A 127 -6.13 -5.65 -0.75
C ASP A 127 -5.54 -6.62 0.26
N ARG A 128 -5.74 -6.35 1.55
CA ARG A 128 -5.26 -7.22 2.62
C ARG A 128 -5.87 -8.61 2.57
N ARG A 129 -7.06 -8.76 1.99
CA ARG A 129 -7.81 -10.02 1.90
C ARG A 129 -7.48 -10.81 0.64
N ALA A 130 -6.88 -10.17 -0.37
CA ALA A 130 -6.45 -10.83 -1.60
C ALA A 130 -4.93 -10.97 -1.62
N SER A 131 -4.44 -12.20 -1.81
CA SER A 131 -3.02 -12.43 -2.05
C SER A 131 -2.72 -12.20 -3.54
N THR A 132 -2.60 -10.95 -3.95
CA THR A 132 -2.13 -10.61 -5.30
C THR A 132 -0.71 -10.07 -5.22
N TRP A 133 0.19 -10.67 -6.01
CA TRP A 133 1.55 -10.17 -6.15
C TRP A 133 1.51 -8.76 -6.77
N THR A 134 2.08 -7.80 -6.06
CA THR A 134 2.18 -6.39 -6.48
C THR A 134 3.64 -5.95 -6.63
N GLY A 135 4.55 -6.93 -6.59
CA GLY A 135 5.96 -6.79 -6.36
C GLY A 135 6.80 -6.45 -7.58
N VAL A 136 8.11 -6.51 -7.37
CA VAL A 136 9.18 -6.51 -8.36
C VAL A 136 9.74 -7.93 -8.40
N GLU A 137 9.46 -8.67 -9.48
CA GLU A 137 9.94 -10.06 -9.60
C GLU A 137 11.46 -10.13 -9.74
N GLU A 138 12.04 -9.17 -10.46
CA GLU A 138 13.46 -9.13 -10.82
C GLU A 138 14.05 -7.76 -10.44
N LEU A 139 14.44 -7.59 -9.18
CA LEU A 139 15.09 -6.35 -8.73
C LEU A 139 16.56 -6.30 -9.17
N VAL A 140 17.27 -7.41 -8.97
CA VAL A 140 18.67 -7.61 -9.33
C VAL A 140 18.94 -9.11 -9.43
N ALA A 141 19.81 -9.52 -10.35
CA ALA A 141 20.27 -10.91 -10.41
C ALA A 141 21.13 -11.23 -9.18
N THR A 142 20.96 -12.41 -8.58
CA THR A 142 21.76 -12.87 -7.43
C THR A 142 23.26 -12.85 -7.72
N GLU A 143 23.66 -13.22 -8.93
CA GLU A 143 25.07 -13.13 -9.38
C GLU A 143 25.58 -11.68 -9.45
N GLU A 144 24.74 -10.74 -9.87
CA GLU A 144 25.08 -9.32 -9.92
C GLU A 144 25.20 -8.76 -8.51
N LEU A 145 24.27 -9.11 -7.63
CA LEU A 145 24.32 -8.74 -6.22
C LEU A 145 25.57 -9.31 -5.53
N ALA A 146 25.98 -10.54 -5.85
CA ALA A 146 27.19 -11.14 -5.33
C ALA A 146 28.46 -10.40 -5.80
N LYS A 147 28.48 -9.88 -7.02
CA LYS A 147 29.59 -9.06 -7.54
C LYS A 147 29.68 -7.70 -6.85
N THR A 148 28.54 -7.10 -6.49
CA THR A 148 28.47 -5.81 -5.80
C THR A 148 28.51 -5.93 -4.27
N ALA A 149 28.36 -7.14 -3.74
CA ALA A 149 28.37 -7.46 -2.31
C ALA A 149 29.50 -6.81 -1.50
N PRO A 150 30.78 -6.76 -1.96
CA PRO A 150 31.86 -6.14 -1.20
C PRO A 150 31.62 -4.67 -0.84
N PHE A 151 30.80 -3.96 -1.61
CA PHE A 151 30.45 -2.55 -1.38
C PHE A 151 29.05 -2.39 -0.79
N LEU A 152 28.17 -3.37 -0.97
CA LEU A 152 26.80 -3.35 -0.45
C LEU A 152 26.69 -3.85 0.98
N ILE A 153 27.45 -4.89 1.31
CA ILE A 153 27.31 -5.66 2.54
C ILE A 153 28.52 -5.37 3.43
N LYS A 154 28.28 -4.65 4.52
CA LYS A 154 29.28 -4.35 5.55
C LYS A 154 28.83 -4.94 6.88
N ASP A 155 29.75 -5.60 7.58
CA ASP A 155 29.47 -6.30 8.84
C ASP A 155 28.34 -7.34 8.72
N ASP A 156 28.23 -7.98 7.56
CA ASP A 156 27.15 -8.92 7.21
C ASP A 156 25.73 -8.30 7.27
N ARG A 157 25.62 -7.03 6.83
CA ARG A 157 24.36 -6.27 6.82
C ARG A 157 24.01 -5.77 5.44
N LEU A 158 22.78 -6.02 5.00
CA LEU A 158 22.20 -5.42 3.80
C LEU A 158 21.16 -4.36 4.18
N ASN A 159 21.12 -3.24 3.46
CA ASN A 159 20.15 -2.17 3.66
C ASN A 159 19.19 -2.08 2.47
N VAL A 160 17.89 -2.15 2.74
CA VAL A 160 16.82 -2.03 1.76
C VAL A 160 15.90 -0.87 2.15
N ARG A 161 15.77 0.11 1.26
CA ARG A 161 14.87 1.26 1.42
C ARG A 161 13.60 1.04 0.61
N CYS A 162 12.46 1.39 1.19
CA CYS A 162 11.17 1.44 0.52
C CYS A 162 10.56 2.84 0.69
N ASP A 163 10.33 3.54 -0.42
CA ASP A 163 9.58 4.80 -0.45
C ASP A 163 8.17 4.52 -0.96
N VAL A 164 7.15 4.83 -0.17
CA VAL A 164 5.75 4.54 -0.48
C VAL A 164 4.98 5.86 -0.64
N ALA A 165 4.10 5.89 -1.64
CA ALA A 165 3.19 7.00 -1.86
C ALA A 165 1.75 6.46 -2.03
N VAL A 166 0.90 6.78 -1.06
CA VAL A 166 -0.48 6.29 -0.95
C VAL A 166 -1.45 7.37 -1.39
N LEU A 167 -2.39 7.00 -2.27
CA LEU A 167 -3.52 7.85 -2.64
C LEU A 167 -4.55 7.84 -1.51
N VAL A 168 -4.80 9.01 -0.91
CA VAL A 168 -5.83 9.19 0.10
C VAL A 168 -6.95 10.04 -0.47
N VAL A 169 -8.17 9.48 -0.46
CA VAL A 169 -9.37 10.11 -1.00
C VAL A 169 -10.36 10.31 0.14
N GLU A 170 -10.68 11.57 0.43
CA GLU A 170 -11.61 11.96 1.49
C GLU A 170 -12.86 12.59 0.86
N THR A 171 -14.04 12.03 1.11
CA THR A 171 -15.32 12.57 0.65
C THR A 171 -16.01 13.32 1.79
N LYS A 172 -16.47 14.54 1.52
CA LYS A 172 -17.27 15.34 2.46
C LYS A 172 -18.64 15.63 1.88
N THR A 173 -19.68 15.29 2.63
CA THR A 173 -21.06 15.70 2.36
C THR A 173 -21.26 17.11 2.93
N ARG A 174 -21.64 18.06 2.08
CA ARG A 174 -21.75 19.51 2.37
C ARG A 174 -20.43 20.25 2.69
N ASN A 175 -20.05 21.14 1.79
CA ASN A 175 -19.02 22.16 2.01
C ASN A 175 -19.57 23.56 1.63
N LYS A 176 -18.87 24.63 2.01
CA LYS A 176 -19.29 26.03 1.70
C LYS A 176 -19.51 26.26 0.18
N TRP A 177 -18.71 25.59 -0.65
CA TRP A 177 -18.85 25.60 -2.12
C TRP A 177 -20.22 25.08 -2.58
N PHE A 178 -20.68 23.95 -2.04
CA PHE A 178 -21.99 23.40 -2.39
C PHE A 178 -23.14 24.36 -2.01
N MET A 179 -23.06 25.02 -0.85
CA MET A 179 -24.10 25.99 -0.46
C MET A 179 -24.12 27.24 -1.36
N GLN A 180 -22.97 27.67 -1.89
CA GLN A 180 -22.91 28.77 -2.86
C GLN A 180 -23.51 28.37 -4.21
N LEU A 181 -23.21 27.17 -4.70
CA LEU A 181 -23.77 26.65 -5.94
C LEU A 181 -25.25 26.32 -5.85
N ASP A 182 -25.71 25.70 -4.76
CA ASP A 182 -27.13 25.45 -4.52
C ASP A 182 -27.93 26.76 -4.57
N ARG A 183 -27.44 27.82 -3.92
CA ARG A 183 -28.04 29.17 -4.01
C ARG A 183 -28.02 29.74 -5.43
N ALA A 184 -26.96 29.50 -6.21
CA ALA A 184 -26.90 29.96 -7.59
C ALA A 184 -27.84 29.18 -8.52
N ILE A 185 -27.98 27.87 -8.30
CA ILE A 185 -28.81 26.97 -9.11
C ILE A 185 -30.29 27.15 -8.78
N ASN A 186 -30.63 27.24 -7.50
CA ASN A 186 -32.02 27.28 -7.02
C ASN A 186 -32.54 28.69 -6.69
N GLY A 187 -31.67 29.72 -6.77
CA GLY A 187 -31.96 31.16 -6.74
C GLY A 187 -33.16 31.63 -5.91
N PHE A 188 -32.92 32.36 -4.80
CA PHE A 188 -33.91 33.11 -3.98
C PHE A 188 -35.39 32.80 -4.31
N ARG A 189 -35.88 31.64 -3.86
CA ARG A 189 -37.31 31.43 -3.66
C ARG A 189 -37.68 31.79 -2.23
#